data_AF-A0A7Y9WE66-F1
#
_entry.id   AF-A0A7Y9WE66-F1
#
_cell.length_a   1.000
_cell.length_b   1.000
_cell.length_c   1.000
_cell.angle_alpha   90.00
_cell.angle_beta   90.00
_cell.angle_gamma   90.00
#
_symmetry.space_group_name_H-M   'P 1'
#
loop_
_entity.id
_entity.type
_entity.pdbx_description
1 polymer ?
#
loop_
_entity_poly.entity_id
_entity_poly.type
_entity_poly.pdbx_seq_one_letter_code
_entity_poly.pdbx_strand_id
1 'polypeptide(L)'
;MLTPPPEPKAIRRMRFFRLCLAHPSMMLRIDAVREVGNYRAEYGSAEDLDLFVRLMQRYDCANLPELGLYYELNEGGISATKRRRQVISTLRLQWRYFNPVNPYDWLGLAKNLLHLVTPYRALQRIKRLLLAPRASR
;
A
#
# COMPACT_ATOMS: atom_id res chain seq x y z
N MET A 1 -8.42 -1.18 14.76
CA MET A 1 -7.36 -0.17 14.52
C MET A 1 -6.28 -0.81 13.65
N LEU A 2 -5.80 -0.14 12.60
CA LEU A 2 -4.70 -0.66 11.77
C LEU A 2 -3.37 -0.30 12.44
N THR A 3 -2.50 -1.29 12.61
CA THR A 3 -1.16 -1.13 13.17
C THR A 3 -0.12 -1.56 12.12
N PRO A 4 0.38 -0.63 11.30
CA PRO A 4 1.49 -0.94 10.40
C PRO A 4 2.78 -1.22 11.19
N PRO A 5 3.68 -2.06 10.67
CA PRO A 5 4.96 -2.29 11.33
C PRO A 5 5.76 -0.99 11.40
N PRO A 6 6.42 -0.67 12.53
CA PRO A 6 7.25 0.53 12.65
C PRO A 6 8.59 0.36 11.93
N GLU A 7 9.13 -0.85 11.94
CA GLU A 7 10.50 -1.14 11.52
C GLU A 7 10.70 -1.12 9.99
N PRO A 8 11.73 -0.41 9.48
CA PRO A 8 12.03 -0.34 8.05
C PRO A 8 12.19 -1.69 7.37
N LYS A 9 12.84 -2.64 8.04
CA LYS A 9 13.05 -4.00 7.52
C LYS A 9 11.72 -4.73 7.29
N ALA A 10 10.78 -4.59 8.21
CA ALA A 10 9.46 -5.21 8.09
C ALA A 10 8.63 -4.54 6.98
N ILE A 11 8.67 -3.21 6.90
CA ILE A 11 8.01 -2.42 5.84
C ILE A 11 8.50 -2.85 4.46
N ARG A 12 9.83 -2.88 4.26
CA ARG A 12 10.46 -3.27 2.99
C ARG A 12 10.11 -4.70 2.60
N ARG A 13 10.09 -5.61 3.57
CA ARG A 13 9.72 -7.01 3.37
C ARG A 13 8.25 -7.16 2.95
N MET A 14 7.34 -6.34 3.45
CA MET A 14 5.90 -6.45 3.17
C MET A 14 5.39 -5.58 2.02
N ARG A 15 6.26 -4.77 1.37
CA ARG A 15 5.90 -3.66 0.45
C ARG A 15 4.88 -3.99 -0.64
N PHE A 16 4.88 -5.21 -1.19
CA PHE A 16 3.92 -5.64 -2.23
C PHE A 16 2.76 -6.50 -1.71
N PHE A 17 2.86 -6.98 -0.47
CA PHE A 17 1.79 -7.74 0.17
C PHE A 17 0.74 -6.82 0.80
N ARG A 18 1.18 -5.76 1.48
CA ARG A 18 0.30 -4.73 2.05
C ARG A 18 1.02 -3.38 2.05
N LEU A 19 0.30 -2.31 1.74
CA LEU A 19 0.82 -0.96 1.92
C LEU A 19 1.01 -0.72 3.42
N CYS A 20 2.26 -0.50 3.83
CA CYS A 20 2.63 -0.30 5.22
C CYS A 20 2.81 1.18 5.58
N LEU A 21 2.78 2.07 4.59
CA LEU A 21 2.94 3.51 4.75
C LEU A 21 1.67 4.21 4.28
N ALA A 22 0.98 4.92 5.17
CA ALA A 22 -0.23 5.64 4.83
C ALA A 22 0.13 7.00 4.23
N HIS A 23 -0.12 7.17 2.93
CA HIS A 23 0.20 8.39 2.19
C HIS A 23 -0.21 9.71 2.88
N PRO A 24 -1.44 9.87 3.41
CA PRO A 24 -1.86 11.16 4.00
C PRO A 24 -1.18 11.51 5.32
N SER A 25 -0.45 10.59 5.95
CA SER A 25 0.30 10.84 7.20
C SER A 25 1.82 10.80 7.00
N MET A 26 2.29 10.83 5.75
CA MET A 26 3.71 10.74 5.43
C MET A 26 4.41 12.09 5.58
N MET A 27 5.58 12.05 6.22
CA MET A 27 6.56 13.13 6.18
C MET A 27 7.77 12.65 5.38
N LEU A 28 8.22 13.46 4.44
CA LEU A 28 9.28 13.11 3.49
C LEU A 28 10.35 14.19 3.47
N ARG A 29 11.62 13.79 3.53
CA ARG A 29 12.73 14.72 3.31
C ARG A 29 12.77 15.12 1.83
N ILE A 30 12.86 16.43 1.58
CA ILE A 30 12.80 16.99 0.21
C ILE A 30 13.97 16.51 -0.64
N ASP A 31 15.18 16.48 -0.07
CA ASP A 31 16.40 16.00 -0.72
C ASP A 31 16.25 14.55 -1.18
N ALA A 32 15.82 13.64 -0.29
CA ALA A 32 15.61 12.23 -0.61
C ALA A 32 14.59 12.03 -1.73
N VAL A 33 13.47 12.75 -1.72
CA VAL A 33 12.42 12.65 -2.76
C VAL A 33 12.93 13.16 -4.12
N ARG A 34 13.66 14.27 -4.13
CA ARG A 34 14.26 14.81 -5.36
C ARG A 34 15.27 13.83 -5.94
N GLU A 35 16.07 13.20 -5.08
CA GLU A 35 17.13 12.31 -5.50
C GLU A 35 16.62 10.99 -6.10
N VAL A 36 15.53 10.44 -5.57
CA VAL A 36 14.88 9.25 -6.18
C VAL A 36 13.96 9.61 -7.35
N GLY A 37 13.71 10.91 -7.57
CA GLY A 37 12.95 11.46 -8.68
C GLY A 37 11.44 11.41 -8.50
N ASN A 38 10.92 12.18 -7.52
CA ASN A 38 9.51 12.59 -7.22
C ASN A 38 8.38 11.63 -7.63
N TYR A 39 7.12 12.05 -7.69
CA TYR A 39 6.01 11.22 -8.19
C TYR A 39 6.08 11.04 -9.71
N ARG A 40 5.71 9.84 -10.19
CA ARG A 40 5.67 9.49 -11.61
C ARG A 40 4.26 9.05 -11.99
N ALA A 41 3.77 9.56 -13.12
CA ALA A 41 2.42 9.24 -13.62
C ALA A 41 2.31 7.84 -14.28
N GLU A 42 3.43 7.15 -14.48
CA GLU A 42 3.49 5.84 -15.17
C GLU A 42 2.69 4.74 -14.46
N TYR A 43 2.56 4.84 -13.13
CA TYR A 43 1.92 3.85 -12.26
C TYR A 43 0.59 4.38 -11.72
N GLY A 44 -0.35 4.66 -12.64
CA GLY A 44 -1.62 5.29 -12.29
C GLY A 44 -2.35 4.64 -11.12
N SER A 45 -2.81 5.45 -10.15
CA SER A 45 -3.45 5.03 -8.89
C SER A 45 -2.56 4.22 -7.93
N ALA A 46 -1.25 4.14 -8.19
CA ALA A 46 -0.22 3.56 -7.34
C ALA A 46 1.09 4.39 -7.38
N GLU A 47 0.97 5.70 -7.65
CA GLU A 47 2.09 6.64 -7.78
C GLU A 47 2.85 6.78 -6.46
N ASP A 48 2.14 6.68 -5.34
CA ASP A 48 2.68 6.65 -3.99
C ASP A 48 3.55 5.42 -3.74
N LEU A 49 3.08 4.23 -4.11
CA LEU A 49 3.84 2.99 -4.00
C LEU A 49 5.12 3.03 -4.83
N ASP A 50 5.06 3.55 -6.06
CA ASP A 50 6.27 3.74 -6.89
C ASP A 50 7.31 4.60 -6.18
N LEU A 51 6.90 5.76 -5.64
CA LEU A 51 7.79 6.62 -4.88
C LEU A 51 8.38 5.90 -3.67
N PHE A 52 7.55 5.19 -2.90
CA PHE A 52 7.98 4.53 -1.68
C PHE A 52 8.95 3.39 -1.97
N VAL A 53 8.72 2.60 -3.02
CA VAL A 53 9.65 1.53 -3.40
C VAL A 53 10.99 2.09 -3.83
N ARG A 54 11.02 3.21 -4.56
CA ARG A 54 12.27 3.90 -4.93
C ARG A 54 13.00 4.49 -3.72
N LEU A 55 12.28 5.13 -2.80
CA LEU A 55 12.83 5.59 -1.53
C LEU A 55 13.44 4.41 -0.75
N MET A 56 12.70 3.31 -0.61
CA MET A 56 13.17 2.10 0.07
C MET A 56 14.38 1.45 -0.60
N GLN A 57 14.74 1.76 -1.85
CA GLN A 57 16.01 1.25 -2.41
C GLN A 57 17.24 1.90 -1.76
N ARG A 58 17.09 3.13 -1.24
CA ARG A 58 18.22 3.98 -0.81
C ARG A 58 18.15 4.43 0.64
N TYR A 59 16.93 4.48 1.17
CA TYR A 59 16.63 5.04 2.48
C TYR A 59 15.76 4.07 3.27
N ASP A 60 15.82 4.21 4.59
CA ASP A 60 14.87 3.55 5.46
C ASP A 60 13.59 4.37 5.59
N CYS A 61 12.46 3.67 5.55
CA CYS A 61 11.15 4.24 5.81
C CYS A 61 10.61 3.58 7.06
N ALA A 62 10.17 4.36 8.05
CA ALA A 62 9.63 3.88 9.31
C ALA A 62 8.24 4.46 9.54
N ASN A 63 7.42 3.76 10.33
CA ASN A 63 6.24 4.37 10.92
C ASN A 63 6.56 4.73 12.37
N LEU A 64 6.09 5.89 12.82
CA LEU A 64 6.14 6.24 14.23
C LEU A 64 5.05 5.45 14.99
N PRO A 65 5.28 5.02 16.24
CA PRO A 65 4.36 4.18 16.99
C PRO A 65 3.14 4.93 17.57
N GLU A 66 2.85 6.15 17.10
CA GLU A 66 1.71 6.95 17.53
C GLU A 66 0.55 6.92 16.51
N LEU A 67 -0.65 7.26 16.99
CA LEU A 67 -1.81 7.45 16.12
C LEU A 67 -1.68 8.76 15.34
N GLY A 68 -1.33 8.67 14.06
CA GLY A 68 -1.16 9.83 13.17
C GLY A 68 -2.29 10.06 12.16
N LEU A 69 -3.31 9.19 12.09
CA LEU A 69 -4.32 9.26 11.04
C LEU A 69 -5.67 8.67 11.46
N TYR A 70 -6.72 9.46 11.33
CA TYR A 70 -8.09 8.98 11.19
C TYR A 70 -8.45 8.99 9.70
N TYR A 71 -8.81 7.82 9.16
CA TYR A 71 -9.11 7.66 7.74
C TYR A 71 -10.57 7.32 7.53
N GLU A 72 -11.27 8.13 6.73
CA GLU A 72 -12.64 7.86 6.31
C GLU A 72 -12.67 6.99 5.05
N LEU A 73 -13.46 5.91 5.08
CA LEU A 73 -13.64 5.03 3.93
C LEU A 73 -14.64 5.65 2.94
N ASN A 74 -14.13 6.32 1.91
CA ASN A 74 -14.95 6.85 0.82
C ASN A 74 -15.11 5.82 -0.32
N GLU A 75 -16.34 5.39 -0.59
CA GLU A 75 -16.68 4.44 -1.68
C GLU A 75 -16.57 5.04 -3.08
N GLY A 76 -16.59 6.37 -3.20
CA GLY A 76 -16.25 7.09 -4.43
C GLY A 76 -14.75 7.33 -4.61
N GLY A 77 -13.92 7.00 -3.61
CA GLY A 77 -12.48 7.26 -3.62
C GLY A 77 -11.71 6.41 -4.64
N ILE A 78 -10.47 6.82 -4.94
CA ILE A 78 -9.59 6.18 -5.94
C ILE A 78 -9.45 4.67 -5.71
N SER A 79 -9.26 4.23 -4.47
CA SER A 79 -9.09 2.81 -4.11
C SER A 79 -10.33 1.96 -4.39
N ALA A 80 -11.52 2.58 -4.44
CA ALA A 80 -12.78 1.92 -4.77
C ALA A 80 -13.07 1.96 -6.27
N THR A 81 -12.94 3.14 -6.88
CA THR A 81 -13.34 3.38 -8.27
C THR A 81 -12.29 2.99 -9.30
N LYS A 82 -10.99 3.06 -8.94
CA LYS A 82 -9.85 2.77 -9.84
C LYS A 82 -9.07 1.51 -9.44
N ARG A 83 -9.68 0.63 -8.64
CA ARG A 83 -9.05 -0.58 -8.07
C ARG A 83 -8.31 -1.43 -9.11
N ARG A 84 -8.94 -1.73 -10.26
CA ARG A 84 -8.31 -2.56 -11.30
C ARG A 84 -7.01 -1.91 -11.83
N ARG A 85 -7.04 -0.60 -12.09
CA ARG A 85 -5.87 0.17 -12.53
C ARG A 85 -4.77 0.15 -11.46
N GLN A 86 -5.14 0.41 -10.21
CA GLN A 86 -4.21 0.34 -9.08
C GLN A 86 -3.55 -1.05 -8.96
N VAL A 87 -4.32 -2.14 -9.05
CA VAL A 87 -3.78 -3.51 -8.98
C VAL A 87 -2.82 -3.80 -10.13
N ILE A 88 -3.16 -3.39 -11.37
CA ILE A 88 -2.25 -3.55 -12.52
C ILE A 88 -0.96 -2.75 -12.32
N SER A 89 -1.05 -1.50 -11.86
CA SER A 89 0.14 -0.68 -11.55
C SER A 89 1.00 -1.33 -10.47
N THR A 90 0.38 -1.83 -9.39
CA THR A 90 1.08 -2.57 -8.33
C THR A 90 1.76 -3.83 -8.86
N LEU A 91 1.12 -4.60 -9.74
CA LEU A 91 1.73 -5.79 -10.36
C LEU A 91 2.92 -5.42 -11.25
N ARG A 92 2.83 -4.32 -12.02
CA ARG A 92 3.96 -3.82 -12.83
C ARG A 92 5.15 -3.41 -11.95
N LEU A 93 4.90 -2.71 -10.84
CA LEU A 93 5.93 -2.38 -9.86
C LEU A 93 6.50 -3.63 -9.19
N GLN A 94 5.64 -4.55 -8.79
CA GLN A 94 6.02 -5.80 -8.16
C GLN A 94 6.90 -6.65 -9.06
N TRP A 95 6.59 -6.74 -10.35
CA TRP A 95 7.43 -7.40 -11.35
C TRP A 95 8.81 -6.74 -11.45
N ARG A 96 8.86 -5.40 -11.53
CA ARG A 96 10.11 -4.63 -11.64
C ARG A 96 11.04 -4.81 -10.44
N TYR A 97 10.48 -4.93 -9.25
CA TYR A 97 11.26 -5.02 -8.00
C TYR A 97 11.08 -6.37 -7.30
N PHE A 98 10.75 -7.43 -8.05
CA PHE A 98 10.43 -8.73 -7.47
C PHE A 98 11.65 -9.34 -6.79
N ASN A 99 11.47 -9.80 -5.56
CA ASN A 99 12.49 -10.55 -4.84
C ASN A 99 12.01 -11.99 -4.60
N PRO A 100 12.55 -13.00 -5.33
CA PRO A 100 12.09 -14.38 -5.21
C PRO A 100 12.41 -15.01 -3.85
N VAL A 101 13.42 -14.51 -3.12
CA VAL A 101 13.74 -15.02 -1.78
C VAL A 101 12.82 -14.44 -0.70
N ASN A 102 12.03 -13.40 -1.02
CA ASN A 102 11.08 -12.82 -0.09
C ASN A 102 9.70 -13.48 -0.23
N PRO A 103 9.23 -14.29 0.74
CA PRO A 103 7.93 -14.96 0.65
C PRO A 103 6.75 -13.99 0.54
N TYR A 104 6.88 -12.77 1.05
CA TYR A 104 5.82 -11.75 0.94
C TYR A 104 5.65 -11.21 -0.48
N ASP A 105 6.68 -11.27 -1.34
CA ASP A 105 6.52 -10.91 -2.74
C ASP A 105 5.66 -11.97 -3.45
N TRP A 106 5.79 -13.25 -3.11
CA TRP A 106 4.87 -14.30 -3.60
C TRP A 106 3.44 -14.13 -3.08
N LEU A 107 3.28 -13.89 -1.78
CA LEU A 107 1.96 -13.64 -1.18
C LEU A 107 1.28 -12.40 -1.76
N GLY A 108 2.06 -11.34 -2.03
CA GLY A 108 1.57 -10.13 -2.67
C GLY A 108 1.10 -10.40 -4.09
N LEU A 109 1.84 -11.21 -4.85
CA LEU A 109 1.48 -11.56 -6.24
C LEU A 109 0.15 -12.32 -6.25
N ALA A 110 0.04 -13.39 -5.45
CA ALA A 110 -1.18 -14.17 -5.32
C ALA A 110 -2.38 -13.30 -4.92
N LYS A 111 -2.21 -12.43 -3.92
CA LYS A 111 -3.25 -11.49 -3.47
C LYS A 111 -3.68 -10.52 -4.56
N ASN A 112 -2.73 -9.94 -5.29
CA ASN A 112 -3.02 -8.96 -6.34
C ASN A 112 -3.74 -9.63 -7.54
N LEU A 113 -3.36 -10.85 -7.90
CA LEU A 113 -4.09 -11.64 -8.91
C LEU A 113 -5.51 -11.97 -8.45
N LEU A 114 -5.69 -12.38 -7.19
CA LEU A 114 -7.02 -12.63 -6.62
C LEU A 114 -7.89 -11.36 -6.63
N HIS A 115 -7.30 -10.18 -6.41
CA HIS A 115 -8.01 -8.91 -6.49
C HIS A 115 -8.50 -8.53 -7.90
N LEU A 116 -7.91 -9.08 -8.97
CA LEU A 116 -8.40 -8.89 -10.33
C LEU A 116 -9.65 -9.72 -10.63
N VAL A 117 -9.78 -10.87 -9.98
CA VAL A 117 -10.89 -11.82 -10.20
C VAL A 117 -12.03 -11.59 -9.20
N THR A 118 -11.75 -11.09 -8.00
CA THR A 118 -12.77 -10.89 -6.96
C THR A 118 -13.57 -9.61 -7.16
N PRO A 119 -14.92 -9.70 -7.33
CA PRO A 119 -15.78 -8.53 -7.45
C PRO A 119 -15.65 -7.65 -6.20
N TYR A 120 -15.45 -6.34 -6.40
CA TYR A 120 -15.24 -5.40 -5.30
C TYR A 120 -16.39 -5.40 -4.28
N ARG A 121 -17.62 -5.59 -4.74
CA ARG A 121 -18.82 -5.68 -3.89
C ARG A 121 -18.77 -6.84 -2.88
N ALA A 122 -18.21 -7.99 -3.26
CA ALA A 122 -18.03 -9.12 -2.35
C ALA A 122 -16.99 -8.78 -1.26
N LEU A 123 -15.89 -8.15 -1.65
CA LEU A 123 -14.84 -7.72 -0.73
C LEU A 123 -15.32 -6.62 0.24
N GLN A 124 -16.16 -5.69 -0.24
CA GLN A 124 -16.77 -4.66 0.59
C GLN A 124 -17.71 -5.25 1.64
N ARG A 125 -18.55 -6.24 1.30
CA ARG A 125 -19.40 -6.92 2.28
C ARG A 125 -18.57 -7.57 3.39
N ILE A 126 -17.51 -8.28 3.02
CA ILE A 126 -16.58 -8.88 3.99
C ILE A 126 -15.93 -7.80 4.87
N LYS A 127 -15.41 -6.72 4.26
CA LYS A 127 -14.79 -5.62 5.02
C LYS A 127 -15.78 -4.97 5.98
N ARG A 128 -17.03 -4.71 5.57
CA ARG A 128 -18.06 -4.14 6.43
C ARG A 128 -18.37 -5.08 7.60
N LEU A 129 -18.41 -6.40 7.39
CA LEU A 129 -18.65 -7.36 8.47
C LEU A 129 -17.48 -7.44 9.46
N LEU A 130 -16.23 -7.39 8.96
CA LEU A 130 -15.03 -7.53 9.79
C LEU A 130 -14.59 -6.23 10.47
N LEU A 131 -14.87 -5.08 9.85
CA LEU A 131 -14.51 -3.74 10.32
C LEU A 131 -15.73 -2.95 10.82
N ALA A 132 -16.94 -3.55 10.83
CA ALA A 132 -18.07 -2.97 11.53
C ALA A 132 -17.61 -2.60 12.94
N PRO A 133 -17.94 -1.40 13.44
CA PRO A 133 -17.69 -1.10 14.84
C PRO A 133 -18.37 -2.21 15.63
N ARG A 134 -17.60 -2.96 16.43
CA ARG A 134 -18.22 -3.66 17.56
C ARG A 134 -18.85 -2.54 18.36
N ALA A 135 -20.18 -2.52 18.43
CA ALA A 135 -20.90 -1.59 19.28
C ALA A 135 -20.26 -1.69 20.67
N SER A 136 -19.57 -0.62 21.08
CA SER A 136 -19.18 -0.43 22.46
C SER A 136 -20.46 -0.40 23.26
N ARG A 137 -20.68 -1.43 24.09
CA ARG A 137 -21.53 -1.29 25.27
C ARG A 137 -20.86 -0.34 26.25
#